data_AF-A0A6J6MJ21-F1
#
_entry.id   AF-A0A6J6MJ21-F1
#
_cell.length_a   1.000
_cell.length_b   1.000
_cell.length_c   1.000
_cell.angle_alpha   90.00
_cell.angle_beta   90.00
_cell.angle_gamma   90.00
#
_symmetry.space_group_name_H-M   'P 1'
#
loop_
_entity.id
_entity.type
_entity.pdbx_description
1 polymer ?
#
loop_
_entity_poly.entity_id
_entity_poly.type
_entity_poly.pdbx_seq_one_letter_code
_entity_poly.pdbx_strand_id
1 'polypeptide(L)'
;MIEIADNAQVSRATLYNHFRDKESVLRALIEFEIAQLFDGTRSLDQIALAISADSALAQMRRSDGAILANLASEVGDPLWALARSALLTLLGEPVRVELALRWLLGQVFAPLAPDAVKEQAAAI
;
A
#
# COMPACT_ATOMS: atom_id res chain seq x y z
N MET A 1 17.76 -7.74 11.00
CA MET A 1 17.22 -8.68 11.99
C MET A 1 17.62 -8.32 13.41
N ILE A 2 18.91 -8.07 13.71
CA ILE A 2 19.33 -7.60 15.05
C ILE A 2 18.58 -6.33 15.46
N GLU A 3 18.75 -5.23 14.71
CA GLU A 3 18.10 -3.95 15.02
C GLU A 3 16.56 -4.03 15.10
N ILE A 4 15.94 -4.85 14.23
CA ILE A 4 14.48 -5.05 14.24
C ILE A 4 14.06 -5.77 15.53
N ALA A 5 14.79 -6.82 15.93
CA ALA A 5 14.53 -7.54 17.17
C ALA A 5 14.72 -6.65 18.40
N ASP A 6 15.81 -5.87 18.42
CA ASP A 6 16.14 -4.97 19.51
C ASP A 6 15.08 -3.86 19.65
N ASN A 7 14.70 -3.20 18.55
CA ASN A 7 13.66 -2.17 18.57
C ASN A 7 12.28 -2.73 18.95
N ALA A 8 11.94 -3.93 18.48
CA ALA A 8 10.68 -4.58 18.80
C ALA A 8 10.69 -5.26 20.19
N GLN A 9 11.82 -5.25 20.91
CA GLN A 9 11.99 -5.88 22.22
C GLN A 9 11.62 -7.38 22.21
N VAL A 10 11.96 -8.08 21.13
CA VAL A 10 11.77 -9.54 20.98
C VAL A 10 13.10 -10.23 20.77
N SER A 11 13.16 -11.53 21.04
CA SER A 11 14.38 -12.28 20.75
C SER A 11 14.61 -12.39 19.24
N ARG A 12 15.88 -12.40 18.81
CA ARG A 12 16.23 -12.70 17.41
C ARG A 12 15.69 -14.06 16.96
N ALA A 13 15.70 -15.05 17.85
CA ALA A 13 15.20 -16.39 17.57
C ALA A 13 13.71 -16.36 17.21
N THR A 14 12.91 -15.55 17.91
CA THR A 14 11.50 -15.34 17.59
C THR A 14 11.34 -14.83 16.15
N LEU A 15 12.10 -13.81 15.75
CA LEU A 15 11.99 -13.31 14.38
C LEU A 15 12.42 -14.35 13.34
N TYR A 16 13.53 -15.07 13.55
CA TYR A 16 13.97 -16.09 12.58
C TYR A 16 13.01 -17.27 12.46
N ASN A 17 12.22 -17.57 13.51
CA ASN A 17 11.19 -18.60 13.45
C ASN A 17 10.03 -18.21 12.52
N HIS A 18 9.77 -16.91 12.34
CA HIS A 18 8.65 -16.42 11.53
C HIS A 18 9.10 -15.83 10.19
N PHE A 19 10.28 -15.23 10.13
CA PHE A 19 10.80 -14.48 8.99
C PHE A 19 12.27 -14.84 8.75
N ARG A 20 12.54 -15.41 7.57
CA ARG A 20 13.85 -15.94 7.21
C ARG A 20 14.91 -14.85 7.07
N ASP A 21 14.50 -13.68 6.59
CA ASP A 21 15.35 -12.53 6.28
C ASP A 21 14.57 -11.21 6.39
N LYS A 22 15.27 -10.08 6.18
CA LYS A 22 14.65 -8.74 6.25
C LYS A 22 13.56 -8.56 5.19
N GLU A 23 13.70 -9.19 4.03
CA GLU A 23 12.75 -9.07 2.92
C GLU A 23 11.41 -9.72 3.29
N SER A 24 11.44 -10.91 3.90
CA SER A 24 10.23 -11.57 4.40
C SER A 24 9.50 -10.78 5.49
N VAL A 25 10.22 -10.03 6.33
CA VAL A 25 9.61 -9.10 7.30
C VAL A 25 8.92 -7.94 6.57
N LEU A 26 9.60 -7.32 5.60
CA LEU A 26 9.03 -6.22 4.82
C LEU A 26 7.80 -6.66 4.03
N ARG A 27 7.85 -7.84 3.41
CA ARG A 27 6.72 -8.41 2.68
C ARG A 27 5.51 -8.63 3.59
N ALA A 28 5.72 -9.22 4.77
CA ALA A 28 4.65 -9.42 5.74
C ALA A 28 4.07 -8.08 6.26
N LEU A 29 4.93 -7.07 6.43
CA LEU A 29 4.47 -5.72 6.77
C LEU A 29 3.59 -5.14 5.65
N ILE A 30 4.02 -5.23 4.38
CA ILE A 30 3.22 -4.72 3.26
C ILE A 30 1.89 -5.46 3.14
N GLU A 31 1.88 -6.79 3.29
CA GLU A 31 0.64 -7.58 3.32
C GLU A 31 -0.31 -7.11 4.42
N PHE A 32 0.22 -6.88 5.63
CA PHE A 32 -0.55 -6.35 6.75
C PHE A 32 -1.08 -4.94 6.46
N GLU A 33 -0.26 -4.03 5.93
CA GLU A 33 -0.68 -2.67 5.60
C GLU A 33 -1.75 -2.65 4.50
N ILE A 34 -1.65 -3.51 3.48
CA ILE A 34 -2.69 -3.66 2.46
C ILE A 34 -4.00 -4.14 3.12
N ALA A 35 -3.94 -5.15 3.99
CA ALA A 35 -5.12 -5.63 4.71
C ALA A 35 -5.77 -4.54 5.59
N GLN A 36 -4.96 -3.73 6.27
CA GLN A 36 -5.42 -2.62 7.09
C GLN A 36 -5.98 -1.45 6.25
N LEU A 37 -5.40 -1.21 5.08
CA LEU A 37 -5.88 -0.18 4.16
C LEU A 37 -7.23 -0.58 3.54
N PHE A 38 -7.41 -1.86 3.24
CA PHE A 38 -8.63 -2.44 2.70
C PHE A 38 -9.39 -3.24 3.76
N ASP A 39 -9.68 -2.62 4.90
CA ASP A 39 -10.40 -3.23 6.04
C ASP A 39 -11.86 -3.65 5.73
N GLY A 40 -12.35 -3.40 4.52
CA GLY A 40 -13.71 -3.69 4.06
C GLY A 40 -14.75 -2.65 4.48
N THR A 41 -14.37 -1.66 5.28
CA THR A 41 -15.26 -0.58 5.73
C THR A 41 -14.98 0.74 5.03
N ARG A 42 -13.73 0.96 4.59
CA ARG A 42 -13.32 2.18 3.91
C ARG A 42 -13.86 2.26 2.49
N SER A 43 -14.37 3.43 2.14
CA SER A 43 -14.67 3.79 0.76
C SER A 43 -13.40 4.12 -0.04
N LEU A 44 -13.52 4.16 -1.36
CA LEU A 44 -12.39 4.41 -2.26
C LEU A 44 -11.71 5.77 -2.00
N ASP A 45 -12.48 6.82 -1.68
CA ASP A 45 -11.94 8.13 -1.29
C ASP A 45 -11.18 8.07 0.05
N GLN A 46 -11.69 7.32 1.03
CA GLN A 46 -11.01 7.15 2.32
C GLN A 46 -9.68 6.42 2.16
N ILE A 47 -9.62 5.40 1.28
CA ILE A 47 -8.38 4.71 0.92
C ILE A 47 -7.40 5.68 0.27
N ALA A 48 -7.84 6.46 -0.71
CA ALA A 48 -7.02 7.45 -1.40
C ALA A 48 -6.46 8.53 -0.45
N LEU A 49 -7.29 9.03 0.49
CA LEU A 49 -6.87 9.99 1.49
C LEU A 49 -5.85 9.39 2.47
N ALA A 50 -6.02 8.13 2.87
CA ALA A 50 -5.06 7.43 3.71
C ALA A 50 -3.69 7.29 3.03
N ILE A 51 -3.66 6.89 1.75
CA ILE A 51 -2.42 6.84 0.95
C ILE A 51 -1.78 8.23 0.83
N SER A 52 -2.59 9.25 0.56
CA SER A 52 -2.13 10.63 0.38
C SER A 52 -1.46 11.20 1.62
N ALA A 53 -2.03 10.90 2.80
CA ALA A 53 -1.59 11.40 4.09
C ALA A 53 -0.39 10.64 4.68
N ASP A 54 0.00 9.50 4.08
CA ASP A 54 1.08 8.68 4.61
C ASP A 54 2.43 9.43 4.60
N SER A 55 3.04 9.51 5.79
CA SER A 55 4.28 10.26 5.99
C SER A 55 5.50 9.60 5.36
N ALA A 56 5.52 8.26 5.25
CA ALA A 56 6.63 7.54 4.63
C ALA A 56 6.59 7.73 3.11
N LEU A 57 5.42 7.59 2.49
CA LEU A 57 5.21 7.93 1.08
C LEU A 57 5.52 9.40 0.80
N ALA A 58 5.13 10.32 1.70
CA ALA A 58 5.48 11.73 1.58
C ALA A 58 6.98 11.98 1.61
N GLN A 59 7.72 11.25 2.45
CA GLN A 59 9.18 11.31 2.49
C GLN A 59 9.79 10.71 1.21
N MET A 60 9.33 9.53 0.79
CA MET A 60 9.83 8.86 -0.41
C MET A 60 9.60 9.70 -1.68
N ARG A 61 8.49 10.43 -1.79
CA ARG A 61 8.28 11.38 -2.89
C ARG A 61 9.37 12.46 -2.97
N ARG A 62 9.94 12.86 -1.83
CA ARG A 62 10.99 13.90 -1.77
C ARG A 62 12.40 13.34 -1.99
N SER A 63 12.71 12.17 -1.44
CA SER A 63 14.07 11.62 -1.43
C SER A 63 14.28 10.42 -2.35
N ASP A 64 13.23 9.65 -2.64
CA ASP A 64 13.32 8.26 -3.14
C ASP A 64 12.41 7.99 -4.34
N GLY A 65 12.23 8.99 -5.22
CA GLY A 65 11.31 8.90 -6.35
C GLY A 65 11.60 7.72 -7.31
N ALA A 66 12.87 7.38 -7.52
CA ALA A 66 13.26 6.23 -8.34
C ALA A 66 12.82 4.90 -7.72
N ILE A 67 12.88 4.77 -6.39
CA ILE A 67 12.43 3.57 -5.69
C ILE A 67 10.91 3.45 -5.82
N LEU A 68 10.15 4.53 -5.61
CA LEU A 68 8.70 4.53 -5.81
C LEU A 68 8.31 4.12 -7.24
N ALA A 69 9.00 4.64 -8.25
CA ALA A 69 8.74 4.31 -9.64
C ALA A 69 8.99 2.83 -9.95
N ASN A 70 10.07 2.25 -9.41
CA ASN A 70 10.36 0.82 -9.56
C ASN A 70 9.27 -0.04 -8.91
N LEU A 71 8.87 0.27 -7.68
CA LEU A 71 7.81 -0.46 -6.97
C LEU A 71 6.48 -0.44 -7.71
N ALA A 72 6.11 0.71 -8.29
CA ALA A 72 4.88 0.85 -9.08
C ALA A 72 4.96 0.14 -10.45
N SER A 73 6.16 -0.18 -10.93
CA SER A 73 6.38 -0.84 -12.23
C SER A 73 6.35 -2.38 -12.13
N GLU A 74 6.55 -2.95 -10.95
CA GLU A 74 6.55 -4.40 -10.70
C GLU A 74 5.14 -4.97 -10.52
N VAL A 75 4.25 -4.69 -11.47
CA VAL A 75 2.80 -4.98 -11.39
C VAL A 75 2.47 -6.49 -11.32
N GLY A 76 3.45 -7.35 -11.61
CA GLY A 76 3.35 -8.81 -11.54
C GLY A 76 3.62 -9.42 -10.16
N ASP A 77 4.04 -8.63 -9.16
CA ASP A 77 4.26 -9.13 -7.81
C ASP A 77 2.92 -9.57 -7.16
N PRO A 78 2.87 -10.69 -6.39
CA PRO A 78 1.64 -11.13 -5.74
C PRO A 78 1.01 -10.13 -4.76
N LEU A 79 1.77 -9.16 -4.23
CA LEU A 79 1.22 -8.07 -3.43
C LEU A 79 0.24 -7.21 -4.23
N TRP A 80 0.50 -7.00 -5.52
CA TRP A 80 -0.45 -6.31 -6.40
C TRP A 80 -1.69 -7.16 -6.70
N ALA A 81 -1.56 -8.48 -6.73
CA ALA A 81 -2.72 -9.36 -6.82
C ALA A 81 -3.62 -9.27 -5.56
N LEU A 82 -3.01 -9.12 -4.38
CA LEU A 82 -3.74 -8.89 -3.13
C LEU A 82 -4.52 -7.57 -3.17
N ALA A 83 -3.88 -6.47 -3.59
CA ALA A 83 -4.54 -5.17 -3.72
C ALA A 83 -5.69 -5.20 -4.73
N ARG A 84 -5.51 -5.87 -5.88
CA ARG A 84 -6.58 -6.06 -6.88
C ARG A 84 -7.75 -6.85 -6.34
N SER A 85 -7.48 -7.93 -5.61
CA SER A 85 -8.52 -8.75 -4.99
C SER A 85 -9.37 -7.91 -4.02
N ALA A 86 -8.71 -7.11 -3.18
CA ALA A 86 -9.38 -6.21 -2.25
C ALA A 86 -10.21 -5.12 -2.97
N LEU A 87 -9.67 -4.51 -4.02
CA LEU A 87 -10.40 -3.56 -4.86
C LEU A 87 -11.59 -4.21 -5.58
N LEU A 88 -11.47 -5.46 -6.01
CA LEU A 88 -12.56 -6.19 -6.64
C LEU A 88 -13.70 -6.40 -5.64
N THR A 89 -13.39 -6.75 -4.39
CA THR A 89 -14.39 -6.84 -3.31
C THR A 89 -15.08 -5.49 -3.07
N LEU A 90 -14.34 -4.38 -3.12
CA LEU A 90 -14.89 -3.04 -2.91
C LEU A 90 -15.77 -2.55 -4.08
N LEU A 91 -15.34 -2.78 -5.32
CA LEU A 91 -15.92 -2.16 -6.51
C LEU A 91 -16.87 -3.06 -7.29
N GLY A 92 -16.78 -4.38 -7.11
CA GLY A 92 -17.63 -5.38 -7.75
C GLY A 92 -17.40 -5.60 -9.25
N GLU A 93 -16.54 -4.81 -9.91
CA GLU A 93 -16.32 -4.87 -11.35
C GLU A 93 -14.83 -4.85 -11.73
N PRO A 94 -14.32 -5.84 -12.50
CA PRO A 94 -12.89 -5.91 -12.86
C PRO A 94 -12.34 -4.70 -13.63
N VAL A 95 -13.16 -4.07 -14.48
CA VAL A 95 -12.72 -2.89 -15.26
C VAL A 95 -12.45 -1.70 -14.32
N ARG A 96 -13.31 -1.51 -13.31
CA ARG A 96 -13.16 -0.45 -12.30
C ARG A 96 -11.92 -0.67 -11.43
N VAL A 97 -11.53 -1.93 -11.18
CA VAL A 97 -10.33 -2.26 -10.39
C VAL A 97 -9.06 -1.69 -11.01
N GLU A 98 -8.86 -1.89 -12.31
CA GLU A 98 -7.63 -1.43 -12.99
C GLU A 98 -7.56 0.10 -13.10
N LEU A 99 -8.73 0.76 -13.22
CA LEU A 99 -8.85 2.21 -13.18
C LEU A 99 -8.54 2.75 -11.78
N ALA A 100 -9.20 2.19 -10.76
CA ALA A 100 -8.99 2.55 -9.36
C ALA A 100 -7.54 2.34 -8.93
N LEU A 101 -6.91 1.23 -9.33
CA LEU A 101 -5.51 0.95 -9.00
C LEU A 101 -4.57 2.03 -9.54
N ARG A 102 -4.73 2.42 -10.82
CA ARG A 102 -3.93 3.50 -11.43
C ARG A 102 -4.20 4.85 -10.78
N TRP A 103 -5.45 5.11 -10.41
CA TRP A 103 -5.83 6.33 -9.72
C TRP A 103 -5.26 6.42 -8.30
N LEU A 104 -5.26 5.32 -7.54
CA LEU A 104 -4.63 5.21 -6.23
C LEU A 104 -3.10 5.33 -6.31
N LEU A 105 -2.48 4.72 -7.32
CA LEU A 105 -1.07 4.94 -7.63
C LEU A 105 -0.78 6.43 -7.88
N GLY A 106 -1.68 7.13 -8.56
CA GLY A 106 -1.62 8.59 -8.69
C GLY A 106 -1.47 9.30 -7.35
N GLN A 107 -2.18 8.86 -6.31
CA GLN A 107 -2.07 9.44 -4.96
C GLN A 107 -0.73 9.15 -4.28
N VAL A 108 -0.06 8.04 -4.63
CA VAL A 108 1.30 7.72 -4.13
C VAL A 108 2.32 8.74 -4.64
N PHE A 109 2.20 9.18 -5.90
CA PHE A 109 3.16 10.08 -6.54
C PHE A 109 2.79 11.57 -6.44
N ALA A 110 1.52 11.89 -6.65
CA ALA A 110 0.99 13.25 -6.71
C ALA A 110 -0.40 13.29 -6.06
N PRO A 111 -0.46 13.34 -4.72
CA PRO A 111 -1.73 13.44 -3.98
C PRO A 111 -2.61 14.57 -4.49
N LEU A 112 -3.90 14.28 -4.67
CA LEU A 112 -4.91 15.27 -5.03
C LEU A 112 -5.39 16.03 -3.79
N ALA A 113 -6.01 17.19 -4.03
CA ALA A 113 -6.75 17.89 -2.99
C ALA A 113 -7.94 17.03 -2.52
N PRO A 114 -8.32 17.06 -1.23
CA PRO A 114 -9.37 16.18 -0.70
C PRO A 114 -10.73 16.27 -1.42
N ASP A 115 -11.11 17.45 -1.90
CA ASP A 115 -12.36 17.63 -2.64
C ASP A 115 -12.31 16.93 -4.01
N ALA A 116 -11.18 17.02 -4.71
CA ALA A 116 -10.95 16.32 -5.98
C ALA A 116 -10.89 14.80 -5.78
N VAL A 117 -10.37 14.32 -4.64
CA VAL A 117 -10.40 12.88 -4.30
C VAL A 117 -11.83 12.37 -4.20
N LYS A 118 -12.69 13.09 -3.47
CA LYS A 118 -14.10 12.70 -3.31
C LYS A 118 -14.85 12.72 -4.64
N GLU A 119 -14.66 13.77 -5.44
CA GLU A 119 -15.31 13.91 -6.74
C GLU A 119 -14.88 12.79 -7.70
N GLN A 120 -13.58 12.51 -7.80
CA GLN A 120 -13.07 11.46 -8.69
C GLN A 120 -13.44 10.06 -8.22
N ALA A 121 -13.41 9.80 -6.90
CA ALA A 121 -13.82 8.51 -6.35
C ALA A 121 -15.29 8.19 -6.66
N ALA A 122 -16.17 9.19 -6.70
CA ALA A 122 -17.58 9.00 -7.07
C ALA A 122 -17.78 8.71 -8.57
N ALA A 123 -16.82 9.10 -9.41
CA ALA A 123 -16.83 8.87 -10.85
C ALA A 123 -16.18 7.54 -11.27
N ILE A 124 -15.46 6.89 -10.36
CA ILE A 124 -14.87 5.56 -10.55
C ILE A 124 -15.86 4.52 -10.10
#